data_AF-A0A674IGR2-F1
#
_entry.id   AF-A0A674IGR2-F1
#
_cell.length_a   1.000
_cell.length_b   1.000
_cell.length_c   1.000
_cell.angle_alpha   90.00
_cell.angle_beta   90.00
_cell.angle_gamma   90.00
#
_symmetry.space_group_name_H-M   'P 1'
#
loop_
_entity.id
_entity.type
_entity.pdbx_description
1 polymer ?
#
loop_
_entity_poly.entity_id
_entity_poly.type
_entity_poly.pdbx_seq_one_letter_code
_entity_poly.pdbx_strand_id
1 'polypeptide(L)'
;MEQALTAVCKDIRLGKILIQTNHDTGEPELHYLRLPKEISEDYVILMDSTVSTGAAAMMAVRVLLDHDVHEEKIFLLSLLMAEMGVHSVAYAFPRVRIITTAVDKRVNEEFHIIPGIGNFGDRYFGTDAPSAWCESESTDY
;
A
#
# COMPACT_ATOMS: atom_id res chain seq x y z
N MET A 1 4.82 1.06 -9.68
CA MET A 1 5.88 0.17 -9.14
C MET A 1 6.11 -1.07 -10.00
N GLU A 2 5.06 -1.77 -10.45
CA GLU A 2 5.16 -2.95 -11.33
C GLU A 2 6.10 -2.76 -12.53
N GLN A 3 5.95 -1.65 -13.28
CA GLN A 3 6.79 -1.33 -14.44
C GLN A 3 8.28 -1.19 -14.10
N ALA A 4 8.62 -0.61 -12.94
CA ALA A 4 10.01 -0.46 -12.53
C ALA A 4 10.62 -1.81 -12.15
N LEU A 5 9.83 -2.69 -11.52
CA LEU A 5 10.25 -4.03 -11.17
C LEU A 5 10.49 -4.90 -12.42
N THR A 6 9.58 -4.87 -13.40
CA THR A 6 9.73 -5.65 -14.64
C THR A 6 10.83 -5.12 -15.57
N ALA A 7 11.20 -3.85 -15.46
CA ALA A 7 12.34 -3.29 -16.17
C ALA A 7 13.69 -3.90 -15.71
N VAL A 8 13.79 -4.30 -14.44
CA VAL A 8 14.99 -4.92 -13.86
C VAL A 8 14.90 -6.45 -13.89
N CYS A 9 13.74 -7.00 -13.51
CA CYS A 9 13.47 -8.43 -13.43
C CYS A 9 12.45 -8.85 -14.50
N LYS A 10 12.94 -9.23 -15.69
CA LYS A 10 12.09 -9.47 -16.87
C LYS A 10 11.12 -10.64 -16.73
N ASP A 11 11.52 -11.71 -16.04
CA ASP A 11 10.74 -12.95 -15.91
C ASP A 11 9.98 -13.06 -14.58
N ILE A 12 9.76 -11.94 -13.89
CA ILE A 12 9.05 -11.94 -12.62
C ILE A 12 7.57 -12.30 -12.80
N ARG A 13 7.06 -13.21 -11.96
CA ARG A 13 5.62 -13.52 -11.91
C ARG A 13 4.88 -12.45 -11.13
N LEU A 14 3.76 -11.98 -11.68
CA LEU A 14 2.98 -10.90 -11.11
C LEU A 14 1.69 -11.44 -10.49
N GLY A 15 1.48 -11.09 -9.21
CA GLY A 15 0.20 -11.24 -8.52
C GLY A 15 -0.47 -9.88 -8.32
N LYS A 16 -1.80 -9.88 -8.15
CA LYS A 16 -2.59 -8.69 -7.83
C LYS A 16 -3.54 -8.98 -6.68
N ILE A 17 -3.55 -8.07 -5.72
CA ILE A 17 -4.45 -8.06 -4.57
C ILE A 17 -5.12 -6.69 -4.58
N LEU A 18 -6.45 -6.66 -4.56
CA LEU A 18 -7.23 -5.44 -4.38
C LEU A 18 -7.89 -5.49 -3.01
N ILE A 19 -7.45 -4.59 -2.14
CA ILE A 19 -8.04 -4.37 -0.83
C ILE A 19 -8.61 -2.96 -0.80
N GLN A 20 -9.84 -2.82 -0.34
CA GLN A 20 -10.47 -1.52 -0.10
C GLN A 20 -11.04 -1.51 1.32
N THR A 21 -10.97 -0.35 1.97
CA THR A 21 -11.58 -0.19 3.28
C THR A 21 -13.07 0.06 3.09
N ASN A 22 -13.89 -0.75 3.76
CA ASN A 22 -15.33 -0.54 3.81
C ASN A 22 -15.62 0.75 4.59
N HIS A 23 -16.37 1.68 3.99
CA HIS A 23 -16.66 2.97 4.59
C HIS A 23 -17.62 2.90 5.78
N ASP A 24 -18.47 1.88 5.86
CA ASP A 24 -19.43 1.70 6.95
C ASP A 24 -18.78 1.07 8.19
N THR A 25 -17.85 0.13 7.98
CA THR A 25 -17.21 -0.63 9.08
C THR A 25 -15.80 -0.14 9.42
N GLY A 26 -15.12 0.53 8.48
CA GLY A 26 -13.71 0.89 8.60
C GLY A 26 -12.75 -0.30 8.43
N GLU A 27 -13.25 -1.49 8.12
CA GLU A 27 -12.43 -2.71 8.00
C GLU A 27 -11.91 -2.90 6.56
N PRO A 28 -10.67 -3.43 6.38
CA PRO A 28 -10.15 -3.75 5.06
C PRO A 28 -10.80 -5.03 4.50
N GLU A 29 -11.35 -4.94 3.29
CA GLU A 29 -11.99 -6.04 2.58
C GLU A 29 -11.19 -6.44 1.34
N LEU A 30 -11.08 -7.76 1.10
CA LEU A 30 -10.44 -8.30 -0.10
C LEU A 30 -11.46 -8.39 -1.24
N HIS A 31 -11.31 -7.56 -2.27
CA HIS A 31 -12.23 -7.52 -3.42
C HIS A 31 -11.74 -8.31 -4.62
N TYR A 32 -10.42 -8.44 -4.80
CA TYR A 32 -9.85 -9.19 -5.91
C TYR A 32 -8.54 -9.84 -5.50
N LEU A 33 -8.35 -11.09 -5.93
CA LEU A 33 -7.14 -11.85 -5.70
C LEU A 33 -6.77 -12.63 -6.95
N ARG A 34 -5.54 -12.44 -7.41
CA ARG A 34 -4.91 -13.27 -8.44
C ARG A 34 -3.44 -13.44 -8.10
N LEU A 35 -3.08 -14.61 -7.59
CA LEU A 35 -1.70 -14.96 -7.29
C LEU A 35 -1.13 -15.92 -8.35
N PRO A 36 0.18 -15.91 -8.60
CA PRO A 36 0.83 -16.96 -9.37
C PRO A 36 0.59 -18.34 -8.75
N LYS A 37 0.57 -19.38 -9.58
CA LYS A 37 0.59 -20.77 -9.09
C LYS A 37 1.89 -21.03 -8.33
N GLU A 38 1.82 -21.86 -7.29
CA GLU A 38 2.97 -22.31 -6.50
C GLU A 38 3.73 -21.17 -5.79
N ILE A 39 3.02 -20.12 -5.36
CA ILE A 39 3.61 -18.95 -4.68
C ILE A 39 4.27 -19.30 -3.32
N SER A 40 3.88 -20.41 -2.68
CA SER A 40 4.38 -20.84 -1.36
C SER A 40 5.91 -21.01 -1.31
N GLU A 41 6.52 -21.40 -2.43
CA GLU A 41 7.97 -21.62 -2.52
C GLU A 41 8.75 -20.33 -2.77
N ASP A 42 8.07 -19.25 -3.18
CA ASP A 42 8.69 -18.04 -3.69
C ASP A 42 9.03 -17.01 -2.61
N TYR A 43 9.96 -16.13 -2.96
CA TYR A 43 10.09 -14.83 -2.30
C TYR A 43 9.09 -13.85 -2.89
N VAL A 44 8.33 -13.17 -2.04
CA VAL A 44 7.26 -12.26 -2.46
C VAL A 44 7.67 -10.83 -2.17
N ILE A 45 7.68 -10.01 -3.22
CA ILE A 45 7.81 -8.55 -3.10
C ILE A 45 6.40 -7.96 -3.10
N LEU A 46 5.87 -7.74 -1.90
CA LEU A 46 4.58 -7.09 -1.70
C LEU A 46 4.77 -5.58 -1.83
N MET A 47 4.18 -4.97 -2.86
CA MET A 47 4.38 -3.55 -3.17
C MET A 47 3.14 -2.73 -2.82
N ASP A 48 3.34 -1.65 -2.05
CA ASP A 48 2.32 -0.64 -1.76
C ASP A 48 2.97 0.75 -1.77
N SER A 49 2.44 1.70 -2.55
CA SER A 49 3.04 3.03 -2.65
C SER A 49 3.09 3.76 -1.31
N THR A 50 2.05 3.63 -0.49
CA THR A 50 1.88 4.40 0.74
C THR A 50 1.26 3.57 1.83
N VAL A 51 1.96 3.37 2.95
CA VAL A 51 1.42 2.63 4.11
C VAL A 51 1.17 3.58 5.27
N SER A 52 -0.10 3.93 5.48
CA SER A 52 -0.51 4.86 6.55
C SER A 52 -0.71 4.13 7.88
N THR A 53 -1.87 3.50 8.10
CA THR A 53 -2.15 2.74 9.33
C THR A 53 -1.56 1.33 9.32
N GLY A 54 -1.27 0.81 8.13
CA GLY A 54 -0.84 -0.58 7.91
C GLY A 54 -1.98 -1.56 7.66
N ALA A 55 -3.26 -1.16 7.79
CA ALA A 55 -4.40 -2.09 7.72
C ALA A 55 -4.44 -2.90 6.41
N ALA A 56 -4.32 -2.25 5.25
CA ALA A 56 -4.32 -2.91 3.95
C ALA A 56 -3.09 -3.81 3.76
N ALA A 57 -1.89 -3.34 4.15
CA ALA A 57 -0.67 -4.11 4.07
C ALA A 57 -0.74 -5.38 4.96
N MET A 58 -1.28 -5.27 6.18
CA MET A 58 -1.48 -6.40 7.07
C MET A 58 -2.46 -7.43 6.49
N MET A 59 -3.57 -6.98 5.90
CA MET A 59 -4.51 -7.86 5.22
C MET A 59 -3.85 -8.56 4.03
N ALA A 60 -3.05 -7.86 3.23
CA ALA A 60 -2.32 -8.47 2.11
C ALA A 60 -1.30 -9.51 2.59
N VAL A 61 -0.55 -9.24 3.67
CA VAL A 61 0.35 -10.22 4.29
C VAL A 61 -0.45 -11.43 4.76
N ARG A 62 -1.60 -11.23 5.42
CA ARG A 62 -2.45 -12.33 5.87
C ARG A 62 -2.90 -13.23 4.71
N VAL A 63 -3.35 -12.63 3.61
CA VAL A 63 -3.72 -13.37 2.39
C VAL A 63 -2.57 -14.21 1.86
N LEU A 64 -1.33 -13.68 1.86
CA LEU A 64 -0.15 -14.44 1.44
C LEU A 64 0.14 -15.63 2.37
N LEU A 65 0.04 -15.43 3.69
CA LEU A 65 0.21 -16.50 4.67
C LEU A 65 -0.87 -17.59 4.51
N ASP A 66 -2.12 -17.20 4.24
CA ASP A 66 -3.23 -18.13 3.97
C ASP A 66 -3.02 -18.93 2.66
N HIS A 67 -2.07 -18.51 1.81
CA HIS A 67 -1.62 -19.23 0.61
C HIS A 67 -0.24 -19.89 0.80
N ASP A 68 0.10 -20.23 2.04
CA ASP A 68 1.31 -20.96 2.44
C ASP A 68 2.64 -20.24 2.11
N VAL A 69 2.61 -18.93 1.87
CA VAL A 69 3.85 -18.15 1.76
C VAL A 69 4.45 -18.01 3.15
N HIS A 70 5.72 -18.39 3.29
CA HIS A 70 6.45 -18.20 4.54
C HIS A 70 6.65 -16.73 4.87
N GLU A 71 6.37 -16.32 6.10
CA GLU A 71 6.44 -14.93 6.56
C GLU A 71 7.82 -14.28 6.31
N GLU A 72 8.90 -15.02 6.55
CA GLU A 72 10.28 -14.57 6.32
C GLU A 72 10.65 -14.37 4.84
N LYS A 73 9.83 -14.88 3.91
CA LYS A 73 9.98 -14.71 2.46
C LYS A 73 9.22 -13.51 1.92
N ILE A 74 8.48 -12.78 2.76
CA ILE A 74 7.69 -11.60 2.36
C ILE A 74 8.51 -10.33 2.60
N PHE A 75 8.70 -9.56 1.54
CA PHE A 75 9.28 -8.22 1.56
C PHE A 75 8.18 -7.20 1.28
N LEU A 76 7.83 -6.40 2.28
CA LEU A 76 6.91 -5.27 2.11
C LEU A 76 7.70 -4.06 1.62
N LEU A 77 7.54 -3.72 0.35
CA LEU A 77 8.19 -2.58 -0.30
C LEU A 77 7.22 -1.40 -0.41
N SER A 78 7.64 -0.24 0.11
CA SER A 78 6.85 0.99 0.02
C SER A 78 7.67 2.22 -0.36
N LEU A 79 7.03 3.24 -0.95
CA LEU A 79 7.70 4.53 -1.17
C LEU A 79 7.68 5.33 0.13
N LEU A 80 6.52 5.44 0.76
CA LEU A 80 6.35 6.22 1.99
C LEU A 80 5.52 5.44 3.01
N MET A 81 6.00 5.39 4.25
CA MET A 81 5.21 4.85 5.36
C MET A 81 5.04 5.89 6.45
N ALA A 82 3.93 5.81 7.20
CA ALA A 82 3.85 6.48 8.48
C ALA A 82 4.48 5.62 9.57
N GLU A 83 5.01 6.25 10.61
CA GLU A 83 5.59 5.57 11.76
C GLU A 83 4.61 4.54 12.37
N MET A 84 3.33 4.92 12.50
CA MET A 84 2.26 4.01 12.94
C MET A 84 2.16 2.77 12.06
N GLY A 85 2.15 2.91 10.74
CA GLY A 85 2.05 1.79 9.81
C GLY A 85 3.24 0.85 9.88
N VAL A 86 4.45 1.38 10.05
CA VAL A 86 5.67 0.58 10.27
C VAL A 86 5.51 -0.27 11.54
N HIS A 87 5.15 0.36 12.67
CA HIS A 87 4.98 -0.34 13.94
C HIS A 87 3.87 -1.39 13.89
N SER A 88 2.73 -1.07 13.30
CA SER A 88 1.60 -2.00 13.15
C SER A 88 2.01 -3.27 12.39
N VAL A 89 2.65 -3.10 11.22
CA VAL A 89 3.07 -4.25 10.40
C VAL A 89 4.18 -5.04 11.09
N ALA A 90 5.20 -4.37 11.64
CA ALA A 90 6.31 -5.04 12.31
C ALA A 90 5.89 -5.80 13.57
N TYR A 91 4.88 -5.29 14.30
CA TYR A 91 4.32 -5.96 15.46
C TYR A 91 3.49 -7.19 15.07
N ALA A 92 2.65 -7.06 14.04
CA ALA A 92 1.78 -8.14 13.57
C ALA A 92 2.56 -9.27 12.87
N PHE A 93 3.62 -8.91 12.12
CA PHE A 93 4.39 -9.83 11.29
C PHE A 93 5.90 -9.59 11.44
N PRO A 94 6.50 -10.02 12.58
CA PRO A 94 7.88 -9.70 12.93
C PRO A 94 8.94 -10.29 11.98
N ARG A 95 8.57 -11.26 11.13
CA ARG A 95 9.50 -11.84 10.13
C ARG A 95 9.39 -11.21 8.75
N VAL A 96 8.35 -10.40 8.49
CA VAL A 96 8.23 -9.62 7.25
C VAL A 96 9.33 -8.58 7.20
N ARG A 97 10.02 -8.47 6.06
CA ARG A 97 11.06 -7.46 5.86
C ARG A 97 10.43 -6.21 5.25
N ILE A 98 10.38 -5.13 6.03
CA ILE A 98 9.89 -3.83 5.56
C ILE A 98 11.03 -3.06 4.91
N ILE A 99 10.81 -2.59 3.68
CA ILE A 99 11.72 -1.75 2.92
C ILE A 99 10.95 -0.51 2.49
N THR A 100 11.34 0.66 2.96
CA THR A 100 10.71 1.92 2.56
C THR A 100 11.73 3.02 2.32
N THR A 101 11.39 4.00 1.46
CA THR A 101 12.30 5.11 1.13
C THR A 101 12.21 6.27 2.13
N ALA A 102 11.05 6.45 2.77
CA ALA A 102 10.83 7.50 3.75
C ALA A 102 9.81 7.07 4.80
N VAL A 103 9.96 7.62 6.02
CA VAL A 103 9.02 7.44 7.12
C VAL A 103 8.61 8.80 7.68
N ASP A 104 7.32 9.08 7.64
CA ASP A 104 6.72 10.30 8.18
C ASP A 104 6.04 10.04 9.53
N LYS A 105 6.00 11.06 10.39
CA LYS A 105 5.63 10.89 11.80
C LYS A 105 4.14 10.81 12.07
N ARG A 106 3.32 11.44 11.23
CA ARG A 106 1.92 11.71 11.57
C ARG A 106 0.98 11.16 10.50
N VAL A 107 -0.16 10.74 10.98
CA VAL A 107 -1.35 10.41 10.20
C VAL A 107 -2.46 11.32 10.69
N ASN A 108 -3.21 11.95 9.79
CA ASN A 108 -4.36 12.79 10.16
C ASN A 108 -5.63 11.95 10.38
N GLU A 109 -6.75 12.59 10.69
CA GLU A 109 -8.04 11.92 10.96
C GLU A 109 -8.62 11.21 9.73
N GLU A 110 -8.21 11.61 8.52
CA GLU A 110 -8.58 11.00 7.24
C GLU A 110 -7.63 9.88 6.82
N PHE A 111 -6.72 9.46 7.71
CA PHE A 111 -5.69 8.46 7.45
C PHE A 111 -4.64 8.85 6.40
N HIS A 112 -4.50 10.14 6.09
CA HIS A 112 -3.43 10.67 5.25
C HIS A 112 -2.14 10.86 6.06
N ILE A 113 -1.02 10.45 5.48
CA ILE A 113 0.32 10.67 6.04
C ILE A 113 0.67 12.15 5.92
N ILE A 114 1.26 12.77 6.95
CA ILE A 114 1.65 14.19 6.99
C ILE A 114 3.14 14.32 7.39
N PRO A 115 3.97 15.06 6.63
CA PRO A 115 3.64 15.89 5.47
C PRO A 115 3.15 15.12 4.24
N GLY A 116 3.62 13.88 4.03
CA GLY A 116 3.04 12.98 3.05
C GLY A 116 3.18 13.37 1.58
N ILE A 117 2.41 12.67 0.75
CA ILE A 117 2.33 12.90 -0.70
C ILE A 117 0.89 12.99 -1.23
N GLY A 118 -0.10 13.12 -0.34
CA GLY A 118 -1.52 13.03 -0.68
C GLY A 118 -1.90 11.63 -1.19
N ASN A 119 -2.98 11.53 -1.96
CA ASN A 119 -3.36 10.27 -2.61
C ASN A 119 -2.40 9.96 -3.78
N PHE A 120 -1.49 9.01 -3.56
CA PHE A 120 -0.53 8.61 -4.59
C PHE A 120 -1.21 8.04 -5.84
N GLY A 121 -2.26 7.23 -5.66
CA GLY A 121 -2.98 6.58 -6.76
C GLY A 121 -3.57 7.61 -7.70
N ASP A 122 -4.31 8.57 -7.14
CA ASP A 122 -4.91 9.65 -7.93
C ASP A 122 -3.85 10.42 -8.71
N ARG A 123 -2.80 10.88 -8.01
CA ARG A 123 -1.74 11.69 -8.63
C ARG A 123 -0.96 10.93 -9.70
N TYR A 124 -0.76 9.63 -9.52
CA TYR A 124 -0.01 8.79 -10.46
C TYR A 124 -0.82 8.45 -11.70
N PHE A 125 -2.12 8.20 -11.55
CA PHE A 125 -3.02 7.85 -12.66
C PHE A 125 -3.77 9.05 -13.27
N GLY A 126 -3.67 10.22 -12.64
CA GLY A 126 -4.38 11.43 -13.06
C GLY A 126 -5.88 11.36 -12.79
N THR A 127 -6.30 10.73 -11.69
CA THR A 127 -7.72 10.59 -11.31
C THR A 127 -8.17 11.57 -10.22
N ASP A 128 -7.32 12.54 -9.89
CA ASP A 128 -7.66 13.65 -9.00
C ASP A 128 -8.98 14.31 -9.44
N ALA A 129 -9.98 14.35 -8.57
CA ALA A 129 -11.16 15.18 -8.83
C ALA A 129 -10.70 16.65 -8.94
N PRO A 130 -11.27 17.46 -9.86
CA PRO A 130 -11.04 18.90 -9.84
C PRO A 130 -11.39 19.39 -8.44
N SER A 131 -10.39 19.93 -7.74
CA SER A 131 -10.59 20.57 -6.46
C SER A 131 -11.69 21.62 -6.62
N ALA A 132 -12.79 21.52 -5.87
CA ALA A 132 -13.79 22.59 -5.74
C ALA A 132 -13.19 23.92 -5.22
N TRP A 133 -11.89 23.92 -4.94
CA TRP A 133 -11.03 25.03 -4.55
C TRP A 133 -10.66 26.00 -5.69
N CYS A 134 -11.15 25.80 -6.93
CA CYS A 134 -10.88 26.70 -8.06
C CYS A 134 -11.96 27.78 -8.31
N GLU A 135 -13.00 27.89 -7.48
CA GLU A 135 -14.11 28.86 -7.71
C GLU A 135 -14.23 29.98 -6.65
N SER A 136 -13.25 30.22 -5.78
CA SER A 136 -13.33 31.32 -4.80
C SER A 136 -12.23 32.39 -4.86
N GLU A 137 -11.37 32.41 -5.88
CA GLU A 137 -10.46 33.54 -6.17
C GLU A 137 -10.81 34.24 -7.48
N SER A 138 -12.00 34.82 -7.59
CA SER A 138 -12.26 35.93 -8.54
C SER A 138 -13.62 36.60 -8.32
N THR A 139 -13.86 37.24 -7.18
CA THR A 139 -14.84 38.35 -7.14
C THR A 139 -14.43 39.40 -6.10
N ASP A 140 -13.41 40.18 -6.42
CA ASP A 140 -13.24 41.54 -5.92
C ASP A 140 -13.18 42.47 -7.14
N TYR A 141 -14.33 43.07 -7.47
CA TYR A 141 -14.49 44.32 -8.22
C TYR A 141 -15.83 44.96 -7.87
#